data_AF-A0A3S3K3F2-F1
#
_entry.id   AF-A0A3S3K3F2-F1
#
_cell.length_a   1.000
_cell.length_b   1.000
_cell.length_c   1.000
_cell.angle_alpha   90.00
_cell.angle_beta   90.00
_cell.angle_gamma   90.00
#
_symmetry.space_group_name_H-M   'P 1'
#
loop_
_entity.id
_entity.type
_entity.pdbx_description
1 polymer ?
#
loop_
_entity_poly.entity_id
_entity_poly.type
_entity_poly.pdbx_seq_one_letter_code
_entity_poly.pdbx_strand_id
1 'polypeptide(L)'
;MIDLREMLRDEDLYATRGTADAATGAEAFTDRPAPNATFEDIDLDLALATLQAYCANLGRAAVGRDTLLPLLRELKLTALEAGVERPTNGCVLLFAKQMGERFPHALVSASIGGKKRSVFEGNLLVQRRALLSWLESADVNPTLKVKKIATHNEELAYHPRALVELLINMLVHRDYERPEPSVIRLVPGVEIEFGNPGGLVEELRKKIEFDDQGRFLRVPDGYARNRSLCDVFTGIRAMEWRGTGLPDVIKLTKASGGEAVFSINPNGDFLARMTQRPSSAGVASDDRPTGVYVLNSLPFVSMPTEVSIVVIDGQLSERTAPDLHLAGTYIVTRESELWSFTPLLPLTQALGGHVVSTRSVSRADLEADQDQRRVLSWLLRRHFERQLSGFEDVGFELEDRRGSKRAYFVGEGRGPRALRYDSTLRRNIRREVVKRRAEGERAWFENEGVGYEVKALGDLWVIRIKPFYMFTGADARTPLPSFARTARATRRMKFDRNDSVESDLTFWARFLSRGLPTINIGQEGTSELLLDGAFLTVEVHDDVDGQAS
;
A
#
# COMPACT_ATOMS: atom_id res chain seq x y z
N MET A 1 44.95 -21.52 -8.46
CA MET A 1 43.54 -21.13 -8.29
C MET A 1 43.47 -20.39 -6.98
N ILE A 2 43.41 -19.06 -7.03
CA ILE A 2 43.19 -18.22 -5.85
C ILE A 2 41.74 -18.44 -5.43
N ASP A 3 41.50 -18.67 -4.14
CA ASP A 3 40.17 -18.96 -3.60
C ASP A 3 39.24 -17.79 -3.90
N LEU A 4 38.09 -18.06 -4.52
CA LEU A 4 37.06 -17.06 -4.81
C LEU A 4 36.63 -16.33 -3.53
N ARG A 5 36.75 -16.98 -2.35
CA ARG A 5 36.50 -16.39 -1.03
C ARG A 5 37.54 -15.34 -0.62
N GLU A 6 38.79 -15.47 -1.06
CA GLU A 6 39.82 -14.46 -0.78
C GLU A 6 39.65 -13.22 -1.67
N MET A 7 39.18 -13.39 -2.91
CA MET A 7 38.95 -12.27 -3.83
C MET A 7 37.72 -11.44 -3.50
N LEU A 8 36.71 -12.02 -2.85
CA LEU A 8 35.45 -11.35 -2.51
C LEU A 8 35.41 -10.81 -1.07
N ARG A 9 36.50 -10.94 -0.31
CA ARG A 9 36.56 -10.57 1.11
C ARG A 9 36.26 -9.09 1.39
N ASP A 10 36.52 -8.23 0.41
CA ASP A 10 36.30 -6.78 0.47
C ASP A 10 35.20 -6.28 -0.51
N GLU A 11 34.63 -7.17 -1.33
CA GLU A 11 33.53 -6.88 -2.28
C GLU A 11 32.15 -7.30 -1.71
N ASP A 12 32.14 -8.14 -0.67
CA ASP A 12 30.94 -8.61 0.00
C ASP A 12 30.57 -7.70 1.18
N LEU A 13 29.92 -6.57 0.90
CA LEU A 13 29.41 -5.59 1.89
C LEU A 13 28.45 -6.19 2.94
N TYR A 14 28.08 -7.47 2.83
CA TYR A 14 27.11 -8.14 3.69
C TYR A 14 27.51 -9.55 4.17
N ALA A 15 28.74 -10.01 3.91
CA ALA A 15 29.22 -11.24 4.54
C ALA A 15 29.34 -11.06 6.06
N THR A 16 28.61 -11.90 6.80
CA THR A 16 28.58 -12.01 8.27
C THR A 16 28.03 -10.80 9.03
N ARG A 17 26.69 -10.65 9.05
CA ARG A 17 25.97 -10.09 10.22
C ARG A 17 26.40 -10.94 11.43
N GLY A 18 27.30 -10.39 12.25
CA GLY A 18 27.90 -11.05 13.39
C GLY A 18 26.87 -11.72 14.29
N THR A 19 27.05 -13.02 14.51
CA THR A 19 26.65 -13.65 15.76
C THR A 19 27.36 -12.96 16.92
N ALA A 20 26.60 -12.69 17.97
CA ALA A 20 27.02 -12.20 19.29
C ALA A 20 27.40 -10.71 19.38
N ASP A 21 26.39 -9.88 19.63
CA ASP A 21 26.38 -9.16 20.91
C ASP A 21 25.28 -9.77 21.76
N ALA A 22 25.70 -10.62 22.71
CA ALA A 22 24.87 -11.06 23.80
C ALA A 22 24.70 -9.86 24.75
N ALA A 23 23.78 -8.96 24.41
CA ALA A 23 23.21 -8.06 25.41
C ALA A 23 22.22 -8.89 26.23
N THR A 24 22.64 -9.29 27.42
CA THR A 24 21.81 -9.78 28.51
C THR A 24 20.72 -8.74 28.80
N GLY A 25 19.57 -8.88 28.14
CA GLY A 25 18.38 -8.06 28.33
C GLY A 25 17.14 -8.92 28.05
N ALA A 26 16.03 -8.60 28.70
CA ALA A 26 14.75 -9.25 28.40
C ALA A 26 14.45 -9.16 26.90
N GLU A 27 13.96 -10.26 26.31
CA GLU A 27 13.57 -10.30 24.90
C GLU A 27 12.63 -9.12 24.57
N ALA A 28 12.93 -8.38 23.50
CA ALA A 28 12.15 -7.22 23.08
C ALA A 28 10.69 -7.64 22.85
N PHE A 29 9.74 -6.81 23.25
CA PHE A 29 8.31 -7.14 23.15
C PHE A 29 7.90 -7.69 21.78
N THR A 30 8.42 -7.11 20.70
CA THR A 30 8.11 -7.52 19.32
C THR A 30 8.65 -8.88 18.92
N ASP A 31 9.66 -9.38 19.61
CA ASP A 31 10.30 -10.66 19.29
C ASP A 31 9.62 -11.82 20.06
N ARG A 32 8.84 -11.50 21.11
CA ARG A 32 8.08 -12.48 21.90
C ARG A 32 6.91 -13.08 21.07
N PRO A 33 6.56 -14.37 21.26
CA PRO A 33 5.35 -14.96 20.69
C PRO A 33 4.10 -14.15 21.05
N ALA A 34 3.21 -13.93 20.07
CA ALA A 34 1.94 -13.27 20.32
C ALA A 34 0.93 -14.27 20.92
N PRO A 35 0.39 -14.02 22.13
CA PRO A 35 -0.52 -14.95 22.79
C PRO A 35 -1.75 -15.27 21.91
N ASN A 36 -2.02 -16.57 21.74
CA ASN A 36 -3.14 -17.08 20.95
C ASN A 36 -3.18 -16.60 19.48
N ALA A 37 -2.06 -16.11 18.93
CA ALA A 37 -1.97 -15.79 17.52
C ALA A 37 -1.59 -17.03 16.71
N THR A 38 -2.16 -17.12 15.51
CA THR A 38 -1.89 -18.14 14.51
C THR A 38 -1.62 -17.48 13.17
N PHE A 39 -1.08 -18.22 12.20
CA PHE A 39 -0.90 -17.67 10.85
C PHE A 39 -2.22 -17.38 10.12
N GLU A 40 -3.36 -17.86 10.61
CA GLU A 40 -4.68 -17.50 10.06
C GLU A 40 -5.03 -16.02 10.35
N ASP A 41 -4.51 -15.47 11.46
CA ASP A 41 -4.68 -14.07 11.85
C ASP A 41 -3.83 -13.12 11.00
N ILE A 42 -2.83 -13.66 10.30
CA ILE A 42 -1.83 -12.91 9.54
C ILE A 42 -2.27 -12.79 8.07
N ASP A 43 -2.19 -11.58 7.54
CA ASP A 43 -2.30 -11.29 6.12
C ASP A 43 -0.99 -11.70 5.42
N LEU A 44 -0.91 -12.98 5.04
CA LEU A 44 0.26 -13.55 4.37
C LEU A 44 0.49 -12.95 2.98
N ASP A 45 -0.55 -12.40 2.34
CA ASP A 45 -0.43 -11.76 1.04
C ASP A 45 0.24 -10.39 1.19
N LEU A 46 -0.15 -9.62 2.22
CA LEU A 46 0.57 -8.42 2.62
C LEU A 46 2.01 -8.73 3.03
N ALA A 47 2.24 -9.79 3.81
CA ALA A 47 3.59 -10.20 4.21
C ALA A 47 4.46 -10.56 3.00
N LEU A 48 3.92 -11.33 2.05
CA LEU A 48 4.62 -11.70 0.83
C LEU A 48 4.98 -10.46 -0.01
N ALA A 49 4.00 -9.59 -0.30
CA ALA A 49 4.24 -8.37 -1.07
C ALA A 49 5.29 -7.45 -0.41
N THR A 50 5.20 -7.31 0.92
CA THR A 50 6.15 -6.49 1.70
C THR A 50 7.56 -7.09 1.65
N LEU A 51 7.68 -8.42 1.82
CA LEU A 51 8.97 -9.07 1.87
C LEU A 51 9.61 -9.30 0.49
N GLN A 52 8.82 -9.29 -0.59
CA GLN A 52 9.34 -9.18 -1.95
C GLN A 52 9.99 -7.83 -2.18
N ALA A 53 9.34 -6.74 -1.78
CA ALA A 53 9.95 -5.40 -1.82
C ALA A 53 11.20 -5.32 -0.95
N TYR A 54 11.18 -5.91 0.25
CA TYR A 54 12.34 -6.04 1.13
C TYR A 54 13.51 -6.75 0.43
N CYS A 55 13.27 -7.93 -0.15
CA CYS A 55 14.31 -8.69 -0.84
C CYS A 55 14.86 -7.93 -2.04
N ALA A 56 13.99 -7.36 -2.89
CA ALA A 56 14.40 -6.63 -4.08
C ALA A 56 15.26 -5.41 -3.73
N ASN A 57 14.85 -4.62 -2.73
CA ASN A 57 15.58 -3.41 -2.30
C ASN A 57 16.97 -3.71 -1.72
N LEU A 58 17.14 -4.91 -1.16
CA LEU A 58 18.40 -5.40 -0.57
C LEU A 58 19.20 -6.29 -1.54
N GLY A 59 18.74 -6.48 -2.78
CA GLY A 59 19.42 -7.35 -3.77
C GLY A 59 19.41 -8.84 -3.41
N ARG A 60 18.46 -9.28 -2.58
CA ARG A 60 18.28 -10.70 -2.20
C ARG A 60 17.45 -11.45 -3.25
N ALA A 61 17.56 -12.78 -3.24
CA ALA A 61 16.67 -13.63 -4.01
C ALA A 61 15.20 -13.34 -3.69
N ALA A 62 14.34 -13.38 -4.71
CA ALA A 62 12.92 -13.15 -4.55
C ALA A 62 12.31 -14.16 -3.57
N VAL A 63 11.47 -13.67 -2.65
CA VAL A 63 10.71 -14.53 -1.75
C VAL A 63 9.40 -14.92 -2.42
N GLY A 64 9.06 -16.20 -2.32
CA GLY A 64 7.78 -16.77 -2.73
C GLY A 64 7.06 -17.35 -1.51
N ARG A 65 5.91 -17.98 -1.71
CA ARG A 65 5.13 -18.57 -0.61
C ARG A 65 5.89 -19.62 0.18
N ASP A 66 6.60 -20.50 -0.52
CA ASP A 66 7.34 -21.60 0.10
C ASP A 66 8.53 -21.11 0.93
N THR A 67 9.07 -19.94 0.59
CA THR A 67 10.22 -19.32 1.28
C THR A 67 9.82 -18.22 2.25
N LEU A 68 8.53 -17.85 2.31
CA LEU A 68 8.01 -16.80 3.18
C LEU A 68 8.20 -17.11 4.66
N LEU A 69 7.78 -18.30 5.12
CA LEU A 69 7.93 -18.70 6.53
C LEU A 69 9.39 -18.74 6.99
N PRO A 70 10.34 -19.35 6.24
CA PRO A 70 11.76 -19.24 6.53
C PRO A 70 12.26 -17.80 6.68
N LEU A 71 11.86 -16.89 5.79
CA LEU A 71 12.26 -15.48 5.88
C LEU A 71 11.64 -14.77 7.09
N LEU A 72 10.37 -15.04 7.41
CA LEU A 72 9.74 -14.51 8.63
C LEU A 72 10.50 -14.96 9.88
N ARG A 73 10.99 -16.20 9.91
CA ARG A 73 11.82 -16.71 11.01
C ARG A 73 13.16 -16.00 11.12
N GLU A 74 13.83 -15.79 9.99
CA GLU A 74 15.09 -15.02 9.92
C GLU A 74 14.92 -13.60 10.49
N LEU A 75 13.77 -12.97 10.19
CA LEU A 75 13.43 -11.61 10.64
C LEU A 75 12.88 -11.55 12.07
N LYS A 76 12.85 -12.67 12.81
CA LYS A 76 12.23 -12.80 14.14
C LYS A 76 10.75 -12.41 14.18
N LEU A 77 10.04 -12.68 13.09
CA LEU A 77 8.59 -12.52 12.99
C LEU A 77 7.85 -13.82 13.30
N THR A 78 8.59 -14.90 13.58
CA THR A 78 8.06 -16.14 14.15
C THR A 78 8.89 -16.55 15.36
N ALA A 79 8.26 -17.26 16.29
CA ALA A 79 8.90 -17.84 17.46
C ALA A 79 8.27 -19.20 17.79
N LEU A 80 9.01 -20.06 18.48
CA LEU A 80 8.50 -21.34 18.95
C LEU A 80 7.86 -21.17 20.33
N GLU A 81 6.58 -21.51 20.46
CA GLU A 81 5.86 -21.57 21.73
C GLU A 81 5.37 -23.01 21.94
N ALA A 82 5.85 -23.67 23.00
CA ALA A 82 5.55 -25.08 23.29
C ALA A 82 5.78 -26.03 22.08
N GLY A 83 6.81 -25.76 21.28
CA GLY A 83 7.16 -26.56 20.09
C GLY A 83 6.36 -26.25 18.83
N VAL A 84 5.40 -25.31 18.89
CA VAL A 84 4.61 -24.86 17.74
C VAL A 84 5.13 -23.50 17.28
N GLU A 85 5.40 -23.36 15.98
CA GLU A 85 5.78 -22.07 15.40
C GLU A 85 4.58 -21.13 15.35
N ARG A 86 4.74 -19.94 15.93
CA ARG A 86 3.71 -18.92 16.04
C ARG A 86 4.21 -17.55 15.60
N PRO A 87 3.32 -16.65 15.15
CA PRO A 87 3.67 -15.25 14.92
C PRO A 87 4.15 -14.57 16.20
N THR A 88 5.17 -13.73 16.09
CA THR A 88 5.57 -12.83 17.18
C THR A 88 4.68 -11.59 17.25
N ASN A 89 4.76 -10.81 18.33
CA ASN A 89 4.06 -9.54 18.43
C ASN A 89 4.41 -8.59 17.28
N GLY A 90 5.68 -8.57 16.83
CA GLY A 90 6.13 -7.79 15.67
C GLY A 90 5.44 -8.21 14.38
N CYS A 91 5.23 -9.51 14.17
CA CYS A 91 4.50 -10.04 13.02
C CYS A 91 3.03 -9.62 13.03
N VAL A 92 2.38 -9.72 14.20
CA VAL A 92 0.99 -9.25 14.37
C VAL A 92 0.89 -7.74 14.12
N LEU A 93 1.82 -6.95 14.67
CA LEU A 93 1.84 -5.49 14.46
C LEU A 93 2.01 -5.12 12.98
N LEU A 94 2.83 -5.85 12.21
CA LEU A 94 3.06 -5.56 10.79
C LEU A 94 1.97 -6.10 9.87
N PHE A 95 1.44 -7.29 10.15
CA PHE A 95 0.71 -8.09 9.16
C PHE A 95 -0.64 -8.63 9.64
N ALA A 96 -1.11 -8.33 10.85
CA ALA A 96 -2.43 -8.83 11.28
C ALA A 96 -3.56 -8.28 10.39
N LYS A 97 -4.51 -9.16 10.08
CA LYS A 97 -5.78 -8.78 9.44
C LYS A 97 -6.62 -7.88 10.35
N GLN A 98 -6.61 -8.17 11.65
CA GLN A 98 -7.34 -7.43 12.68
C GLN A 98 -6.47 -7.19 13.92
N MET A 99 -5.60 -6.18 13.85
CA MET A 99 -4.69 -5.87 14.95
C MET A 99 -5.43 -5.32 16.20
N GLY A 100 -6.52 -4.57 16.01
CA GLY A 100 -7.22 -3.86 17.09
C GLY A 100 -7.84 -4.75 18.17
N GLU A 101 -8.13 -6.02 17.85
CA GLU A 101 -8.63 -6.98 18.84
C GLU A 101 -7.54 -7.42 19.83
N ARG A 102 -6.27 -7.39 19.40
CA ARG A 102 -5.11 -7.86 20.18
C ARG A 102 -4.34 -6.71 20.81
N PHE A 103 -4.17 -5.62 20.06
CA PHE A 103 -3.46 -4.41 20.48
C PHE A 103 -4.34 -3.18 20.26
N PRO A 104 -5.42 -2.98 21.04
CA PRO A 104 -6.33 -1.84 20.88
C PRO A 104 -5.63 -0.49 21.09
N HIS A 105 -4.52 -0.48 21.83
CA HIS A 105 -3.70 0.70 22.09
C HIS A 105 -2.68 1.02 21.01
N ALA A 106 -2.38 0.08 20.10
CA ALA A 106 -1.37 0.25 19.05
C ALA A 106 -1.91 1.10 17.88
N LEU A 107 -2.45 2.27 18.18
CA LEU A 107 -3.02 3.21 17.22
C LEU A 107 -2.36 4.59 17.36
N VAL A 108 -2.51 5.42 16.33
CA VAL A 108 -2.08 6.82 16.37
C VAL A 108 -3.30 7.73 16.36
N SER A 109 -3.40 8.63 17.33
CA SER A 109 -4.41 9.69 17.34
C SER A 109 -3.80 11.00 16.90
N ALA A 110 -4.35 11.62 15.85
CA ALA A 110 -3.91 12.94 15.40
C ALA A 110 -4.97 14.01 15.68
N SER A 111 -4.54 15.24 15.92
CA SER A 111 -5.45 16.38 16.08
C SER A 111 -4.93 17.65 15.42
N ILE A 112 -5.84 18.43 14.82
CA ILE A 112 -5.54 19.77 14.28
C ILE A 112 -6.26 20.82 15.13
N GLY A 113 -5.49 21.73 15.74
CA GLY A 113 -5.98 22.80 16.61
C GLY A 113 -6.79 22.28 17.81
N GLY A 114 -6.53 21.05 18.25
CA GLY A 114 -7.29 20.37 19.32
C GLY A 114 -8.74 20.03 18.99
N LYS A 115 -9.19 20.22 17.74
CA LYS A 115 -10.60 20.03 17.34
C LYS A 115 -10.79 18.88 16.35
N LYS A 116 -10.13 18.95 15.18
CA LYS A 116 -10.25 17.90 14.15
C LYS A 116 -9.45 16.68 14.60
N ARG A 117 -10.10 15.69 15.20
CA ARG A 117 -9.45 14.46 15.67
C ARG A 117 -9.58 13.34 14.65
N SER A 118 -8.46 12.74 14.28
CA SER A 118 -8.35 11.55 13.44
C SER A 118 -7.73 10.41 14.24
N VAL A 119 -8.12 9.17 13.93
CA VAL A 119 -7.58 7.97 14.55
C VAL A 119 -7.15 7.02 13.44
N PHE A 120 -5.90 6.60 13.49
CA PHE A 120 -5.28 5.70 12.53
C PHE A 120 -5.11 4.32 13.17
N GLU A 121 -5.82 3.34 12.62
CA GLU A 121 -5.90 1.96 13.13
C GLU A 121 -5.51 0.96 12.03
N GLY A 122 -5.47 -0.33 12.39
CA GLY A 122 -5.00 -1.42 11.52
C GLY A 122 -3.52 -1.72 11.76
N ASN A 123 -2.94 -2.65 11.00
CA ASN A 123 -1.51 -2.95 11.15
C ASN A 123 -0.62 -1.73 10.82
N LEU A 124 0.65 -1.78 11.23
CA LEU A 124 1.56 -0.64 11.14
C LEU A 124 1.84 -0.19 9.69
N LEU A 125 1.76 -1.10 8.71
CA LEU A 125 1.92 -0.75 7.30
C LEU A 125 0.72 0.07 6.80
N VAL A 126 -0.49 -0.33 7.19
CA VAL A 126 -1.72 0.42 6.90
C VAL A 126 -1.71 1.78 7.60
N GLN A 127 -1.32 1.83 8.88
CA GLN A 127 -1.22 3.08 9.64
C GLN A 127 -0.19 4.03 9.01
N ARG A 128 1.02 3.54 8.67
CA ARG A 128 2.06 4.35 8.00
C ARG A 128 1.50 5.02 6.75
N ARG A 129 0.85 4.26 5.87
CA ARG A 129 0.30 4.78 4.61
C ARG A 129 -0.76 5.85 4.86
N ALA A 130 -1.67 5.62 5.81
CA ALA A 130 -2.73 6.56 6.14
C ALA A 130 -2.20 7.83 6.83
N LEU A 131 -1.20 7.71 7.70
CA LEU A 131 -0.55 8.83 8.38
C LEU A 131 0.26 9.68 7.41
N LEU A 132 1.01 9.07 6.49
CA LEU A 132 1.77 9.81 5.48
C LEU A 132 0.84 10.68 4.62
N SER A 133 -0.23 10.09 4.09
CA SER A 133 -1.26 10.83 3.33
C SER A 133 -1.89 11.96 4.14
N TRP A 134 -2.12 11.77 5.45
CA TRP A 134 -2.62 12.83 6.31
C TRP A 134 -1.59 13.95 6.54
N LEU A 135 -0.32 13.61 6.76
CA LEU A 135 0.77 14.56 6.96
C LEU A 135 1.05 15.42 5.72
N GLU A 136 0.84 14.87 4.52
CA GLU A 136 1.00 15.56 3.24
C GLU A 136 -0.21 16.43 2.86
N SER A 137 -1.34 16.28 3.54
CA SER A 137 -2.55 17.05 3.24
C SER A 137 -2.33 18.55 3.47
N ALA A 138 -2.98 19.39 2.67
CA ALA A 138 -2.90 20.86 2.80
C ALA A 138 -3.42 21.38 4.16
N ASP A 139 -4.26 20.61 4.85
CA ASP A 139 -4.72 20.89 6.21
C ASP A 139 -3.58 20.78 7.25
N VAL A 140 -2.54 19.97 6.96
CA VAL A 140 -1.42 19.67 7.86
C VAL A 140 -0.12 20.33 7.41
N ASN A 141 0.21 20.21 6.13
CA ASN A 141 1.44 20.75 5.54
C ASN A 141 1.15 21.66 4.34
N PRO A 142 0.53 22.84 4.56
CA PRO A 142 0.21 23.77 3.49
C PRO A 142 1.45 24.39 2.85
N THR A 143 1.31 24.84 1.60
CA THR A 143 2.31 25.70 0.94
C THR A 143 2.26 27.12 1.51
N LEU A 144 3.42 27.66 1.85
CA LEU A 144 3.61 28.99 2.42
C LEU A 144 4.34 29.90 1.44
N LYS A 145 3.97 31.19 1.41
CA LYS A 145 4.74 32.22 0.71
C LYS A 145 5.89 32.73 1.56
N VAL A 146 7.10 32.57 1.03
CA VAL A 146 8.34 32.98 1.66
C VAL A 146 8.91 34.19 0.93
N LYS A 147 9.03 35.31 1.63
CA LYS A 147 9.72 36.49 1.11
C LYS A 147 11.24 36.30 1.19
N LYS A 148 11.91 36.16 0.05
CA LYS A 148 13.36 36.38 -0.08
C LYS A 148 13.60 37.78 -0.66
N ILE A 149 14.85 38.26 -0.57
CA ILE A 149 15.25 39.66 -0.84
C ILE A 149 14.82 40.16 -2.22
N ALA A 150 14.65 39.29 -3.22
CA ALA A 150 14.22 39.65 -4.58
C ALA A 150 13.11 38.77 -5.20
N THR A 151 12.67 37.69 -4.54
CA THR A 151 11.69 36.74 -5.07
C THR A 151 10.73 36.22 -3.99
N HIS A 152 9.51 35.88 -4.42
CA HIS A 152 8.61 35.05 -3.63
C HIS A 152 8.87 33.59 -3.98
N ASN A 153 9.29 32.81 -2.98
CA ASN A 153 9.40 31.36 -3.12
C ASN A 153 8.24 30.73 -2.36
N GLU A 154 7.76 29.60 -2.88
CA GLU A 154 6.73 28.81 -2.24
C GLU A 154 7.38 27.57 -1.63
N GLU A 155 7.15 27.36 -0.34
CA GLU A 155 7.77 26.29 0.43
C GLU A 155 6.71 25.65 1.34
N LEU A 156 6.73 24.33 1.50
CA LEU A 156 5.83 23.63 2.44
C LEU A 156 6.11 24.06 3.89
N ALA A 157 5.09 24.02 4.74
CA ALA A 157 5.19 24.40 6.15
C ALA A 157 6.22 23.58 6.93
N TYR A 158 6.34 22.29 6.60
CA TYR A 158 7.31 21.36 7.15
C TYR A 158 7.97 20.57 6.02
N HIS A 159 9.25 20.25 6.18
CA HIS A 159 9.98 19.46 5.21
C HIS A 159 9.41 18.02 5.14
N PRO A 160 8.99 17.50 3.98
CA PRO A 160 8.36 16.17 3.86
C PRO A 160 9.19 15.04 4.47
N ARG A 161 10.49 14.98 4.17
CA ARG A 161 11.41 13.98 4.73
C ARG A 161 11.50 14.03 6.26
N ALA A 162 11.40 15.21 6.89
CA ALA A 162 11.42 15.32 8.35
C ALA A 162 10.13 14.74 8.97
N LEU A 163 8.97 14.98 8.33
CA LEU A 163 7.70 14.37 8.74
C LEU A 163 7.73 12.84 8.61
N VAL A 164 8.26 12.31 7.49
CA VAL A 164 8.43 10.87 7.27
C VAL A 164 9.32 10.26 8.35
N GLU A 165 10.45 10.88 8.65
CA GLU A 165 11.39 10.39 9.65
C GLU A 165 10.77 10.34 11.06
N LEU A 166 10.04 11.38 11.47
CA LEU A 166 9.34 11.39 12.76
C LEU A 166 8.18 10.40 12.81
N LEU A 167 7.47 10.19 11.69
CA LEU A 167 6.43 9.17 11.57
C LEU A 167 7.02 7.76 11.77
N ILE A 168 8.09 7.42 11.06
CA ILE A 168 8.68 6.08 11.20
C ILE A 168 9.29 5.90 12.58
N ASN A 169 9.94 6.92 13.13
CA ASN A 169 10.46 6.87 14.49
C ASN A 169 9.34 6.64 15.53
N MET A 170 8.19 7.29 15.35
CA MET A 170 7.01 7.06 16.17
C MET A 170 6.53 5.60 16.10
N LEU A 171 6.48 4.97 14.93
CA LEU A 171 6.03 3.58 14.80
C LEU A 171 7.08 2.59 15.32
N VAL A 172 8.35 2.75 14.95
CA VAL A 172 9.42 1.79 15.26
C VAL A 172 9.85 1.85 16.72
N HIS A 173 9.86 3.03 17.35
CA HIS A 173 10.37 3.20 18.71
C HIS A 173 9.27 3.26 19.77
N ARG A 174 8.01 2.99 19.40
CA ARG A 174 6.89 2.94 20.34
C ARG A 174 7.08 1.83 21.37
N ASP A 175 6.79 2.14 22.63
CA ASP A 175 6.60 1.11 23.64
C ASP A 175 5.22 0.45 23.47
N TYR A 176 5.22 -0.73 22.84
CA TYR A 176 3.99 -1.47 22.59
C TYR A 176 3.41 -2.18 23.82
N GLU A 177 4.10 -2.14 24.97
CA GLU A 177 3.57 -2.62 26.25
C GLU A 177 2.73 -1.54 26.96
N ARG A 178 2.85 -0.28 26.54
CA ARG A 178 2.12 0.86 27.11
C ARG A 178 0.72 1.00 26.50
N PRO A 179 -0.34 1.12 27.32
CA PRO A 179 -1.74 1.17 26.86
C PRO A 179 -2.14 2.52 26.26
N GLU A 180 -1.34 3.58 26.44
CA GLU A 180 -1.64 4.88 25.85
C GLU A 180 -1.35 4.88 24.34
N PRO A 181 -2.17 5.55 23.51
CA PRO A 181 -1.89 5.67 22.08
C PRO A 181 -0.74 6.65 21.81
N SER A 182 -0.10 6.52 20.65
CA SER A 182 0.77 7.59 20.14
C SER A 182 -0.09 8.77 19.68
N VAL A 183 0.40 9.98 19.83
CA VAL A 183 -0.38 11.20 19.58
C VAL A 183 0.39 12.14 18.65
N ILE A 184 -0.29 12.66 17.62
CA ILE A 184 0.20 13.79 16.82
C ILE A 184 -0.68 15.01 17.10
N ARG A 185 -0.08 16.13 17.47
CA ARG A 185 -0.79 17.39 17.70
C ARG A 185 -0.25 18.45 16.76
N LEU A 186 -1.10 18.98 15.91
CA LEU A 186 -0.79 20.12 15.06
C LEU A 186 -1.47 21.36 15.63
N VAL A 187 -0.67 22.40 15.88
CA VAL A 187 -1.14 23.77 16.10
C VAL A 187 -0.90 24.54 14.79
N PRO A 188 -1.95 24.81 14.00
CA PRO A 188 -1.80 25.41 12.67
C PRO A 188 -1.01 26.72 12.72
N GLY A 189 -0.01 26.86 11.83
CA GLY A 189 0.83 28.06 11.76
C GLY A 189 1.90 28.16 12.84
N VAL A 190 1.98 27.20 13.76
CA VAL A 190 2.88 27.27 14.93
C VAL A 190 3.80 26.06 15.00
N GLU A 191 3.27 24.86 15.20
CA GLU A 191 4.08 23.66 15.43
C GLU A 191 3.31 22.36 15.19
N ILE A 192 4.06 21.29 14.96
CA ILE A 192 3.59 19.91 14.99
C ILE A 192 4.40 19.11 16.03
N GLU A 193 3.70 18.36 16.88
CA GLU A 193 4.28 17.54 17.94
C GLU A 193 3.90 16.07 17.73
N PHE A 194 4.91 15.21 17.77
CA PHE A 194 4.81 13.75 17.74
C PHE A 194 5.13 13.23 19.14
N GLY A 195 4.17 12.59 19.80
CA GLY A 195 4.30 12.02 21.13
C GLY A 195 4.14 10.51 21.13
N ASN A 196 5.08 9.80 21.75
CA ASN A 196 5.09 8.35 21.79
C ASN A 196 5.19 7.85 23.24
N PRO A 197 4.30 6.93 23.67
CA PRO A 197 4.44 6.31 24.99
C PRO A 197 5.75 5.54 25.08
N GLY A 198 6.39 5.67 26.23
CA GLY A 198 7.70 5.08 26.49
C GLY A 198 8.82 5.87 25.84
N GLY A 199 9.62 6.50 26.67
CA GLY A 199 10.77 7.30 26.27
C GLY A 199 11.98 6.45 25.91
N LEU A 200 13.15 7.04 26.11
CA LEU A 200 14.42 6.36 25.92
C LEU A 200 14.55 5.22 26.94
N VAL A 201 14.98 4.04 26.50
CA VAL A 201 15.27 2.94 27.43
C VAL A 201 16.41 3.33 28.37
N GLU A 202 16.42 2.73 29.56
CA GLU A 202 17.33 3.13 30.65
C GLU A 202 18.80 3.14 30.24
N GLU A 203 19.24 2.16 29.46
CA GLU A 203 20.62 2.09 28.96
C GLU A 203 20.99 3.24 28.04
N LEU A 204 20.03 3.73 27.26
CA LEU A 204 20.19 4.82 26.32
C LEU A 204 20.09 6.17 27.04
N ARG A 205 19.18 6.28 28.01
CA ARG A 205 19.03 7.43 28.88
C ARG A 205 20.33 7.76 29.60
N LYS A 206 21.08 6.75 30.07
CA LYS A 206 22.39 6.93 30.71
C LYS A 206 23.48 7.46 29.77
N LYS A 207 23.28 7.38 28.46
CA LYS A 207 24.24 7.80 27.43
C LYS A 207 23.89 9.14 26.79
N ILE A 208 22.83 9.80 27.26
CA ILE A 208 22.31 11.04 26.69
C ILE A 208 22.33 12.13 27.76
N GLU A 209 22.85 13.29 27.39
CA GLU A 209 22.77 14.49 28.21
C GLU A 209 21.43 15.18 27.97
N PHE A 210 20.78 15.56 29.07
CA PHE A 210 19.50 16.28 29.06
C PHE A 210 19.68 17.66 29.66
N ASP A 211 18.96 18.64 29.13
CA ASP A 211 18.81 19.94 29.79
C ASP A 211 17.76 19.90 30.91
N ASP A 212 17.59 21.01 31.64
CA ASP A 212 16.64 21.16 32.75
C ASP A 212 15.17 20.92 32.33
N GLN A 213 14.87 20.95 31.03
CA GLN A 213 13.55 20.71 30.45
C GLN A 213 13.42 19.30 29.85
N GLY A 214 14.41 18.44 30.05
CA GLY A 214 14.44 17.08 29.52
C GLY A 214 14.70 17.01 28.01
N ARG A 215 15.23 18.08 27.40
CA ARG A 215 15.57 18.14 25.98
C ARG A 215 16.94 17.53 25.72
N PHE A 216 17.12 16.93 24.55
CA PHE A 216 18.39 16.35 24.11
C PHE A 216 18.60 16.56 22.61
N LEU A 217 19.86 16.51 22.18
CA LEU A 217 20.25 16.80 20.79
C LEU A 217 20.60 15.54 19.99
N ARG A 218 21.06 14.48 20.65
CA ARG A 218 21.55 13.26 19.99
C ARG A 218 21.17 12.03 20.78
N VAL A 219 20.94 10.96 20.03
CA VAL A 219 20.76 9.61 20.54
C VAL A 219 21.92 8.78 19.97
N PRO A 220 22.57 7.91 20.77
CA PRO A 220 23.56 6.97 20.26
C PRO A 220 23.08 6.17 19.05
N ASP A 221 23.98 5.95 18.09
CA ASP A 221 23.68 5.26 16.84
C ASP A 221 23.24 3.80 17.08
N GLY A 222 22.31 3.33 16.24
CA GLY A 222 21.99 1.90 16.10
C GLY A 222 21.05 1.30 17.13
N TYR A 223 20.51 2.10 18.07
CA TYR A 223 19.49 1.61 19.00
C TYR A 223 18.10 1.65 18.37
N ALA A 224 17.40 0.50 18.32
CA ALA A 224 15.98 0.41 18.00
C ALA A 224 15.25 -0.42 19.05
N ARG A 225 14.17 0.14 19.63
CA ARG A 225 13.36 -0.55 20.66
C ARG A 225 12.73 -1.83 20.09
N ASN A 226 12.20 -1.74 18.88
CA ASN A 226 11.58 -2.85 18.18
C ASN A 226 12.40 -3.21 16.94
N ARG A 227 13.42 -4.06 17.13
CA ARG A 227 14.42 -4.36 16.10
C ARG A 227 13.84 -5.04 14.86
N SER A 228 12.92 -5.99 15.04
CA SER A 228 12.22 -6.66 13.94
C SER A 228 11.40 -5.68 13.09
N LEU A 229 10.73 -4.70 13.72
CA LEU A 229 10.05 -3.62 13.00
C LEU A 229 11.04 -2.74 12.23
N CYS A 230 12.14 -2.34 12.88
CA CYS A 230 13.18 -1.50 12.28
C CYS A 230 13.81 -2.17 11.03
N ASP A 231 14.10 -3.47 11.08
CA ASP A 231 14.69 -4.21 9.96
C ASP A 231 13.72 -4.25 8.76
N VAL A 232 12.43 -4.52 9.00
CA VAL A 232 11.42 -4.52 7.93
C VAL A 232 11.25 -3.13 7.32
N PHE A 233 11.07 -2.08 8.13
CA PHE A 233 10.90 -0.70 7.62
C PHE A 233 12.14 -0.20 6.88
N THR A 234 13.34 -0.58 7.34
CA THR A 234 14.57 -0.29 6.60
C THR A 234 14.59 -1.02 5.26
N GLY A 235 14.34 -2.34 5.25
CA GLY A 235 14.47 -3.12 4.02
C GLY A 235 13.44 -2.76 2.95
N ILE A 236 12.25 -2.26 3.33
CA ILE A 236 11.31 -1.68 2.36
C ILE A 236 11.60 -0.21 2.00
N ARG A 237 12.75 0.33 2.43
CA ARG A 237 13.19 1.73 2.22
C ARG A 237 12.19 2.77 2.74
N ALA A 238 11.47 2.44 3.81
CA ALA A 238 10.62 3.41 4.51
C ALA A 238 11.44 4.36 5.39
N MET A 239 12.65 3.96 5.78
CA MET A 239 13.62 4.74 6.53
C MET A 239 15.04 4.36 6.10
N GLU A 240 16.00 5.24 6.37
CA GLU A 240 17.43 4.93 6.23
C GLU A 240 17.95 4.29 7.53
N TRP A 241 18.71 3.20 7.43
CA TRP A 241 19.41 2.64 8.58
C TRP A 241 20.66 3.45 8.85
N ARG A 242 20.57 4.44 9.76
CA ARG A 242 21.67 5.08 10.49
C ARG A 242 21.08 6.06 11.50
N GLY A 243 21.76 6.31 12.61
CA GLY A 243 21.37 7.33 13.62
C GLY A 243 21.40 8.78 13.12
N THR A 244 21.31 8.99 11.81
CA THR A 244 21.17 10.29 11.14
C THR A 244 19.74 10.81 11.19
N GLY A 245 18.74 9.98 11.48
CA GLY A 245 17.31 10.36 11.47
C GLY A 245 16.99 11.65 12.25
N LEU A 246 17.20 11.66 13.57
CA LEU A 246 16.93 12.86 14.39
C LEU A 246 17.84 14.06 14.03
N PRO A 247 19.16 13.89 13.79
CA PRO A 247 20.00 14.95 13.24
C PRO A 247 19.51 15.54 11.91
N ASP A 248 19.02 14.72 10.99
CA ASP A 248 18.49 15.14 9.70
C ASP A 248 17.19 15.92 9.87
N VAL A 249 16.31 15.51 10.78
CA VAL A 249 15.12 16.29 11.16
C VAL A 249 15.53 17.70 11.63
N ILE A 250 16.54 17.82 12.50
CA ILE A 250 17.03 19.14 12.93
C ILE A 250 17.54 19.96 11.74
N LYS A 251 18.36 19.35 10.88
CA LYS A 251 18.94 20.02 9.71
C LYS A 251 17.87 20.49 8.72
N LEU A 252 16.92 19.61 8.37
CA LEU A 252 15.86 19.87 7.40
C LEU A 252 14.87 20.91 7.91
N THR A 253 14.44 20.79 9.17
CA THR A 253 13.53 21.77 9.77
C THR A 253 14.17 23.15 9.89
N LYS A 254 15.47 23.20 10.25
CA LYS A 254 16.24 24.45 10.26
C LYS A 254 16.40 25.06 8.86
N ALA A 255 16.62 24.23 7.83
CA ALA A 255 16.67 24.69 6.44
C ALA A 255 15.34 25.29 5.96
N SER A 256 14.21 24.77 6.45
CA SER A 256 12.87 25.33 6.23
C SER A 256 12.52 26.55 7.09
N GLY A 257 13.45 27.00 7.97
CA GLY A 257 13.27 28.17 8.83
C GLY A 257 12.49 27.91 10.12
N GLY A 258 12.33 26.64 10.51
CA GLY A 258 11.79 26.21 11.79
C GLY A 258 12.86 25.72 12.76
N GLU A 259 12.43 25.13 13.87
CA GLU A 259 13.27 24.47 14.86
C GLU A 259 12.71 23.10 15.23
N ALA A 260 13.57 22.09 15.38
CA ALA A 260 13.17 20.78 15.87
C ALA A 260 13.75 20.55 17.28
N VAL A 261 12.89 20.08 18.19
CA VAL A 261 13.25 19.82 19.60
C VAL A 261 12.77 18.43 19.99
N PHE A 262 13.65 17.66 20.63
CA PHE A 262 13.33 16.35 21.19
C PHE A 262 13.43 16.41 22.71
N SER A 263 12.45 15.81 23.40
CA SER A 263 12.45 15.77 24.86
C SER A 263 11.78 14.52 25.41
N ILE A 264 12.06 14.24 26.69
CA ILE A 264 11.29 13.29 27.48
C ILE A 264 10.41 14.08 28.43
N ASN A 265 9.09 13.86 28.37
CA ASN A 265 8.15 14.53 29.26
C ASN A 265 8.23 13.93 30.70
N PRO A 266 7.60 14.56 31.70
CA PRO A 266 7.61 14.05 33.08
C PRO A 266 7.00 12.64 33.25
N ASN A 267 6.12 12.22 32.35
CA ASN A 267 5.52 10.88 32.34
C ASN A 267 6.46 9.83 31.73
N GLY A 268 7.65 10.25 31.29
CA GLY A 268 8.65 9.41 30.66
C GLY A 268 8.37 9.12 29.19
N ASP A 269 7.48 9.85 28.53
CA ASP A 269 7.16 9.69 27.11
C ASP A 269 8.11 10.52 26.23
N PHE A 270 8.38 10.02 25.03
CA PHE A 270 9.17 10.75 24.04
C PHE A 270 8.30 11.76 23.30
N LEU A 271 8.81 13.00 23.15
CA LEU A 271 8.20 14.05 22.37
C LEU A 271 9.19 14.58 21.31
N ALA A 272 8.72 14.72 20.08
CA ALA A 272 9.41 15.41 19.00
C ALA A 272 8.53 16.55 18.49
N ARG A 273 9.04 17.77 18.56
CA ARG A 273 8.33 18.98 18.13
C ARG A 273 9.09 19.65 16.99
N MET A 274 8.37 20.04 15.94
CA MET A 274 8.87 20.91 14.88
C MET A 274 8.06 22.19 14.86
N THR A 275 8.71 23.33 14.96
CA THR A 275 8.07 24.63 14.78
C THR A 275 8.03 24.98 13.30
N GLN A 276 6.91 25.58 12.89
CA GLN A 276 6.79 26.19 11.58
C GLN A 276 7.56 27.52 11.57
N ARG A 277 8.10 27.91 10.41
CA ARG A 277 8.64 29.25 10.25
C ARG A 277 7.55 30.31 10.56
N PRO A 278 7.90 31.44 11.20
CA PRO A 278 6.99 32.59 11.30
C PRO A 278 6.69 33.14 9.91
N SER A 279 5.43 33.12 9.47
CA SER A 279 5.02 33.69 8.18
C SER A 279 4.78 35.21 8.30
N SER A 280 5.30 36.01 7.38
CA SER A 280 5.09 37.47 7.32
C SER A 280 4.01 37.92 6.33
N ALA A 281 3.31 36.99 5.68
CA ALA A 281 2.15 37.24 4.83
C ALA A 281 1.40 35.92 4.60
N GLY A 282 0.06 35.99 4.52
CA GLY A 282 -0.86 34.85 4.59
C GLY A 282 -0.59 33.69 3.62
N VAL A 283 -1.25 32.56 3.94
CA VAL A 283 -1.30 31.33 3.15
C VAL A 283 -1.74 31.68 1.73
N ALA A 284 -0.94 31.27 0.74
CA ALA A 284 -1.34 31.35 -0.64
C ALA A 284 -1.76 29.97 -1.14
N SER A 285 -2.84 29.94 -1.91
CA SER A 285 -3.08 28.86 -2.84
C SER A 285 -2.29 29.15 -4.12
N ASP A 286 -1.29 28.33 -4.44
CA ASP A 286 -0.78 28.21 -5.81
C ASP A 286 -1.20 26.88 -6.39
N ASP A 287 -1.47 26.89 -7.69
CA ASP A 287 -2.06 25.82 -8.49
C ASP A 287 -0.97 25.05 -9.29
N ARG A 288 0.30 25.16 -8.88
CA ARG A 288 1.45 24.53 -9.56
C ARG A 288 2.00 23.36 -8.74
N PRO A 289 2.08 22.13 -9.28
CA PRO A 289 2.27 20.96 -8.44
C PRO A 289 3.72 20.47 -8.49
N THR A 290 4.57 20.94 -7.59
CA THR A 290 5.61 20.08 -7.01
C THR A 290 4.92 19.21 -5.97
N GLY A 291 4.56 18.00 -6.34
CA GLY A 291 3.65 17.20 -5.54
C GLY A 291 3.67 15.71 -5.87
N VAL A 292 3.13 14.96 -4.93
CA VAL A 292 2.85 13.54 -5.01
C VAL A 292 1.65 13.34 -5.94
N TYR A 293 1.84 12.72 -7.10
CA TYR A 293 0.76 12.45 -8.06
C TYR A 293 0.20 11.04 -7.87
N VAL A 294 -1.10 10.93 -7.63
CA VAL A 294 -1.80 9.65 -7.61
C VAL A 294 -2.27 9.33 -9.02
N LEU A 295 -1.72 8.26 -9.60
CA LEU A 295 -2.15 7.71 -10.88
C LEU A 295 -3.28 6.73 -10.65
N ASN A 296 -4.30 6.74 -11.50
CA ASN A 296 -5.43 5.79 -11.47
C ASN A 296 -5.05 4.35 -11.90
N SER A 297 -3.93 3.85 -11.41
CA SER A 297 -3.29 2.59 -11.79
C SER A 297 -2.99 1.79 -10.52
N LEU A 298 -3.60 0.62 -10.38
CA LEU A 298 -3.30 -0.33 -9.30
C LEU A 298 -2.09 -1.17 -9.72
N PRO A 299 -0.92 -1.04 -9.08
CA PRO A 299 0.26 -1.78 -9.46
C PRO A 299 0.16 -3.25 -9.02
N PHE A 300 0.72 -4.14 -9.84
CA PHE A 300 1.02 -5.49 -9.40
C PHE A 300 2.23 -5.44 -8.45
N VAL A 301 2.04 -5.88 -7.21
CA VAL A 301 3.09 -5.91 -6.17
C VAL A 301 3.74 -7.29 -6.05
N SER A 302 3.08 -8.31 -6.59
CA SER A 302 3.60 -9.66 -6.72
C SER A 302 3.01 -10.28 -7.98
N MET A 303 3.83 -10.99 -8.77
CA MET A 303 3.33 -11.88 -9.81
C MET A 303 4.22 -13.12 -9.92
N PRO A 304 3.67 -14.27 -10.33
CA PRO A 304 4.46 -15.47 -10.59
C PRO A 304 5.59 -15.21 -11.59
N THR A 305 6.73 -15.86 -11.38
CA THR A 305 7.91 -15.75 -12.25
C THR A 305 7.81 -16.64 -13.48
N GLU A 306 6.90 -17.60 -13.49
CA GLU A 306 6.70 -18.54 -14.58
C GLU A 306 5.23 -18.59 -15.01
N VAL A 307 5.02 -18.95 -16.28
CA VAL A 307 3.71 -19.23 -16.86
C VAL A 307 3.71 -20.64 -17.44
N SER A 308 2.72 -21.42 -17.02
CA SER A 308 2.46 -22.74 -17.57
C SER A 308 1.72 -22.62 -18.90
N ILE A 309 2.25 -23.25 -19.94
CA ILE A 309 1.63 -23.33 -21.26
C ILE A 309 1.39 -24.80 -21.59
N VAL A 310 0.14 -25.13 -21.91
CA VAL A 310 -0.30 -26.48 -22.25
C VAL A 310 -0.97 -26.47 -23.61
N VAL A 311 -0.48 -27.28 -24.54
CA VAL A 311 -1.17 -27.52 -25.81
C VAL A 311 -2.29 -28.52 -25.54
N ILE A 312 -3.51 -28.14 -25.92
CA ILE A 312 -4.71 -28.97 -25.72
C ILE A 312 -5.25 -29.52 -27.03
N ASP A 313 -5.83 -30.73 -26.97
CA ASP A 313 -6.63 -31.29 -28.06
C ASP A 313 -8.13 -31.08 -27.82
N GLY A 314 -8.83 -30.60 -28.86
CA GLY A 314 -10.27 -30.34 -28.84
C GLY A 314 -10.71 -29.07 -28.07
N GLN A 315 -12.02 -28.95 -27.83
CA GLN A 315 -12.60 -27.87 -27.03
C GLN A 315 -12.75 -28.28 -25.57
N LEU A 316 -12.27 -27.42 -24.67
CA LEU A 316 -12.48 -27.57 -23.23
C LEU A 316 -13.89 -27.12 -22.83
N SER A 317 -14.55 -27.95 -22.03
CA SER A 317 -15.82 -27.64 -21.38
C SER A 317 -15.91 -28.41 -20.07
N GLU A 318 -16.77 -27.98 -19.14
CA GLU A 318 -17.01 -28.73 -17.89
C GLU A 318 -17.51 -30.16 -18.14
N ARG A 319 -18.08 -30.45 -19.32
CA ARG A 319 -18.51 -31.79 -19.71
C ARG A 319 -17.36 -32.69 -20.14
N THR A 320 -16.31 -32.11 -20.73
CA THR A 320 -15.16 -32.84 -21.28
C THR A 320 -13.98 -32.88 -20.31
N ALA A 321 -13.85 -31.85 -19.46
CA ALA A 321 -12.88 -31.76 -18.38
C ALA A 321 -13.60 -31.35 -17.07
N PRO A 322 -14.08 -32.31 -16.25
CA PRO A 322 -14.83 -32.02 -15.03
C PRO A 322 -14.00 -31.27 -13.98
N ASP A 323 -12.69 -31.49 -13.97
CA ASP A 323 -11.75 -30.88 -13.04
C ASP A 323 -11.18 -29.55 -13.56
N LEU A 324 -11.71 -29.00 -14.66
CA LEU A 324 -11.24 -27.77 -15.29
C LEU A 324 -11.29 -26.54 -14.35
N HIS A 325 -12.16 -26.56 -13.35
CA HIS A 325 -12.19 -25.53 -12.30
C HIS A 325 -10.89 -25.49 -11.49
N LEU A 326 -10.21 -26.63 -11.30
CA LEU A 326 -8.92 -26.73 -10.60
C LEU A 326 -7.75 -26.16 -11.41
N ALA A 327 -7.92 -25.91 -12.71
CA ALA A 327 -6.91 -25.27 -13.56
C ALA A 327 -6.69 -23.79 -13.20
N GLY A 328 -7.51 -23.23 -12.31
CA GLY A 328 -7.48 -21.83 -11.94
C GLY A 328 -7.95 -20.95 -13.09
N THR A 329 -7.42 -19.74 -13.16
CA THR A 329 -7.74 -18.82 -14.26
C THR A 329 -6.79 -19.05 -15.42
N TYR A 330 -7.35 -19.23 -16.61
CA TYR A 330 -6.58 -19.47 -17.82
C TYR A 330 -7.16 -18.72 -19.03
N ILE A 331 -6.37 -18.64 -20.09
CA ILE A 331 -6.78 -18.21 -21.42
C ILE A 331 -6.42 -19.30 -22.44
N VAL A 332 -7.14 -19.39 -23.54
CA VAL A 332 -6.85 -20.32 -24.65
C VAL A 332 -6.62 -19.52 -25.92
N THR A 333 -5.43 -19.59 -26.48
CA THR A 333 -5.09 -18.90 -27.74
C THR A 333 -5.77 -19.58 -28.94
N ARG A 334 -5.66 -18.97 -30.12
CA ARG A 334 -6.20 -19.57 -31.36
C ARG A 334 -5.45 -20.84 -31.78
N GLU A 335 -4.26 -21.07 -31.23
CA GLU A 335 -3.37 -22.19 -31.56
C GLU A 335 -3.58 -23.37 -30.60
N SER A 336 -4.70 -23.38 -29.86
CA SER A 336 -4.98 -24.39 -28.83
C SER A 336 -3.93 -24.43 -27.73
N GLU A 337 -3.25 -23.32 -27.45
CA GLU A 337 -2.41 -23.19 -26.27
C GLU A 337 -3.24 -22.62 -25.11
N LEU A 338 -3.29 -23.35 -24.01
CA LEU A 338 -3.81 -22.88 -22.73
C LEU A 338 -2.67 -22.27 -21.93
N TRP A 339 -2.85 -21.02 -21.50
CA TRP A 339 -1.90 -20.28 -20.67
C TRP A 339 -2.50 -20.06 -19.28
N SER A 340 -1.74 -20.39 -18.24
CA SER A 340 -2.15 -20.23 -16.85
C SER A 340 -0.95 -19.93 -15.95
N PHE A 341 -1.17 -19.21 -14.87
CA PHE A 341 -0.19 -19.08 -13.78
C PHE A 341 -0.19 -20.27 -12.83
N THR A 342 -1.15 -21.18 -12.96
CA THR A 342 -1.19 -22.44 -12.20
C THR A 342 0.00 -23.32 -12.61
N PRO A 343 0.78 -23.88 -11.68
CA PRO A 343 1.91 -24.76 -12.01
C PRO A 343 1.50 -25.97 -12.86
N LEU A 344 2.44 -26.49 -13.66
CA LEU A 344 2.15 -27.55 -14.65
C LEU A 344 1.51 -28.80 -14.05
N LEU A 345 1.93 -29.24 -12.86
CA LEU A 345 1.42 -30.47 -12.26
C LEU A 345 -0.10 -30.40 -11.95
N PRO A 346 -0.59 -29.45 -11.13
CA PRO A 346 -2.04 -29.32 -10.90
C PRO A 346 -2.80 -28.98 -12.20
N LEU A 347 -2.19 -28.21 -13.10
CA LEU A 347 -2.82 -27.84 -14.37
C LEU A 347 -3.04 -29.06 -15.28
N THR A 348 -2.03 -29.91 -15.44
CA THR A 348 -2.15 -31.12 -16.28
C THR A 348 -3.09 -32.15 -15.68
N GLN A 349 -3.14 -32.27 -14.35
CA GLN A 349 -4.13 -33.09 -13.66
C GLN A 349 -5.56 -32.62 -13.94
N ALA A 350 -5.81 -31.30 -13.88
CA ALA A 350 -7.11 -30.71 -14.17
C ALA A 350 -7.55 -30.90 -15.63
N LEU A 351 -6.60 -30.87 -16.57
CA LEU A 351 -6.86 -31.01 -18.01
C LEU A 351 -6.97 -32.48 -18.47
N GLY A 352 -6.38 -33.42 -17.72
CA GLY A 352 -6.47 -34.86 -17.98
C GLY A 352 -5.99 -35.25 -19.38
N GLY A 353 -6.76 -36.08 -20.07
CA GLY A 353 -6.42 -36.62 -21.39
C GLY A 353 -6.37 -35.60 -22.54
N HIS A 354 -6.68 -34.32 -22.29
CA HIS A 354 -6.62 -33.25 -23.29
C HIS A 354 -5.20 -32.70 -23.49
N VAL A 355 -4.24 -33.06 -22.63
CA VAL A 355 -2.87 -32.54 -22.70
C VAL A 355 -2.09 -33.20 -23.84
N VAL A 356 -1.63 -32.40 -24.80
CA VAL A 356 -0.76 -32.83 -25.91
C VAL A 356 0.71 -32.61 -25.54
N SER A 357 1.04 -31.40 -25.07
CA SER A 357 2.40 -31.04 -24.65
C SER A 357 2.36 -29.93 -23.61
N THR A 358 3.45 -29.78 -22.88
CA THR A 358 3.56 -28.80 -21.78
C THR A 358 4.90 -28.11 -21.81
N ARG A 359 4.93 -26.85 -21.36
CA ARG A 359 6.16 -26.10 -21.08
C ARG A 359 5.91 -25.08 -19.98
N SER A 360 6.93 -24.83 -19.16
CA SER A 360 6.98 -23.67 -18.29
C SER A 360 7.86 -22.62 -18.95
N VAL A 361 7.43 -21.37 -18.94
CA VAL A 361 8.16 -20.26 -19.55
C VAL A 361 8.36 -19.15 -18.52
N SER A 362 9.56 -18.60 -18.46
CA SER A 362 9.85 -17.43 -17.62
C SER A 362 9.00 -16.24 -18.04
N ARG A 363 8.38 -15.58 -17.07
CA ARG A 363 7.63 -14.33 -17.27
C ARG A 363 8.50 -13.27 -17.95
N ALA A 364 9.78 -13.17 -17.57
CA ALA A 364 10.69 -12.18 -18.13
C ALA A 364 10.88 -12.38 -19.65
N ASP A 365 10.92 -13.64 -20.10
CA ASP A 365 11.03 -13.96 -21.54
C ASP A 365 9.73 -13.58 -22.28
N LEU A 366 8.57 -13.82 -21.66
CA LEU A 366 7.28 -13.40 -22.22
C LEU A 366 7.13 -11.88 -22.32
N GLU A 367 7.71 -11.15 -21.36
CA GLU A 367 7.67 -9.67 -21.32
C GLU A 367 8.58 -9.03 -22.36
N ALA A 368 9.67 -9.71 -22.73
CA ALA A 368 10.63 -9.27 -23.74
C ALA A 368 10.07 -9.36 -25.18
N ASP A 369 9.16 -10.31 -25.44
CA ASP A 369 8.50 -10.50 -26.74
C ASP A 369 7.18 -9.71 -26.83
N GLN A 370 7.00 -8.90 -27.88
CA GLN A 370 5.83 -8.02 -28.00
C GLN A 370 4.50 -8.76 -28.12
N ASP A 371 4.45 -9.89 -28.81
CA ASP A 371 3.21 -10.65 -29.01
C ASP A 371 2.90 -11.50 -27.78
N GLN A 372 3.90 -12.13 -27.17
CA GLN A 372 3.74 -12.88 -25.94
C GLN A 372 3.35 -11.95 -24.78
N ARG A 373 3.86 -10.72 -24.74
CA ARG A 373 3.45 -9.68 -23.79
C ARG A 373 1.97 -9.32 -23.90
N ARG A 374 1.38 -9.38 -25.10
CA ARG A 374 -0.07 -9.16 -25.30
C ARG A 374 -0.89 -10.34 -24.77
N VAL A 375 -0.40 -11.56 -24.94
CA VAL A 375 -1.01 -12.77 -24.36
C VAL A 375 -0.95 -12.72 -22.83
N LEU A 376 0.19 -12.35 -22.25
CA LEU A 376 0.35 -12.14 -20.81
C LEU A 376 -0.61 -11.06 -20.28
N SER A 377 -0.72 -9.92 -20.97
CA SER A 377 -1.70 -8.87 -20.65
C SER A 377 -3.15 -9.37 -20.69
N TRP A 378 -3.47 -10.31 -21.59
CA TRP A 378 -4.77 -10.96 -21.61
C TRP A 378 -4.97 -11.89 -20.41
N LEU A 379 -3.99 -12.71 -20.06
CA LEU A 379 -4.06 -13.58 -18.88
C LEU A 379 -4.28 -12.75 -17.61
N LEU A 380 -3.46 -11.72 -17.38
CA LEU A 380 -3.61 -10.78 -16.25
C LEU A 380 -4.99 -10.12 -16.22
N ARG A 381 -5.51 -9.72 -17.39
CA ARG A 381 -6.86 -9.16 -17.48
C ARG A 381 -7.92 -10.18 -17.06
N ARG A 382 -7.76 -11.45 -17.43
CA ARG A 382 -8.72 -12.50 -17.10
C ARG A 382 -8.78 -12.76 -15.60
N HIS A 383 -7.63 -12.72 -14.91
CA HIS A 383 -7.57 -12.76 -13.45
C HIS A 383 -8.32 -11.58 -12.81
N PHE A 384 -8.12 -10.36 -13.34
CA PHE A 384 -8.85 -9.20 -12.85
C PHE A 384 -10.37 -9.26 -13.12
N GLU A 385 -10.79 -9.71 -14.30
CA GLU A 385 -12.20 -9.95 -14.63
C GLU A 385 -12.84 -10.93 -13.65
N ARG A 386 -12.16 -12.04 -13.32
CA ARG A 386 -12.63 -13.01 -12.32
C ARG A 386 -12.75 -12.38 -10.93
N GLN A 387 -11.81 -11.53 -10.53
CA GLN A 387 -11.91 -10.75 -9.30
C GLN A 387 -13.14 -9.83 -9.30
N LEU A 388 -13.42 -9.15 -10.42
CA LEU A 388 -14.59 -8.28 -10.55
C LEU A 388 -15.93 -9.04 -10.46
N SER A 389 -16.01 -10.26 -11.00
CA SER A 389 -17.18 -11.13 -10.83
C SER A 389 -17.47 -11.46 -9.36
N GLY A 390 -16.47 -11.38 -8.48
CA GLY A 390 -16.68 -11.53 -7.04
C GLY A 390 -17.49 -10.41 -6.39
N PHE A 391 -17.84 -9.33 -7.10
CA PHE A 391 -18.63 -8.20 -6.58
C PHE A 391 -20.09 -8.20 -7.06
N GLU A 392 -20.55 -9.27 -7.71
CA GLU A 392 -21.93 -9.38 -8.19
C GLU A 392 -22.95 -9.34 -7.03
N ASP A 393 -22.58 -9.82 -5.85
CA ASP A 393 -23.37 -9.80 -4.62
C ASP A 393 -23.71 -8.37 -4.17
N VAL A 394 -22.76 -7.43 -4.32
CA VAL A 394 -22.94 -6.00 -4.07
C VAL A 394 -23.44 -5.24 -5.31
N GLY A 395 -23.85 -5.96 -6.34
CA GLY A 395 -24.46 -5.43 -7.56
C GLY A 395 -23.48 -4.70 -8.46
N PHE A 396 -22.21 -5.11 -8.49
CA PHE A 396 -21.22 -4.60 -9.44
C PHE A 396 -20.96 -5.66 -10.50
N GLU A 397 -21.39 -5.38 -11.73
CA GLU A 397 -21.43 -6.39 -12.80
C GLU A 397 -20.49 -6.02 -13.95
N LEU A 398 -19.84 -7.02 -14.54
CA LEU A 398 -19.14 -6.87 -15.83
C LEU A 398 -20.16 -6.56 -16.92
N GLU A 399 -19.83 -5.65 -17.83
CA GLU A 399 -20.72 -5.36 -18.95
C GLU A 399 -20.79 -6.57 -19.90
N ASP A 400 -22.01 -7.09 -20.10
CA ASP A 400 -22.30 -8.18 -21.02
C ASP A 400 -22.24 -7.72 -22.49
N ARG A 401 -21.02 -7.37 -22.91
CA ARG A 401 -20.69 -7.04 -24.30
C ARG A 401 -19.30 -7.59 -24.58
N ARG A 402 -19.21 -8.47 -25.58
CA ARG A 402 -17.94 -9.09 -25.99
C ARG A 402 -16.81 -8.07 -26.16
N GLY A 403 -15.72 -8.28 -25.43
CA GLY A 403 -14.54 -7.43 -25.46
C GLY A 403 -14.69 -6.10 -24.71
N SER A 404 -15.82 -5.87 -24.03
CA SER A 404 -15.96 -4.71 -23.16
C SER A 404 -15.09 -4.88 -21.92
N LYS A 405 -14.24 -3.89 -21.67
CA LYS A 405 -13.39 -3.82 -20.49
C LYS A 405 -13.98 -2.86 -19.47
N ARG A 406 -15.24 -3.10 -19.09
CA ARG A 406 -16.04 -2.23 -18.23
C ARG A 406 -16.85 -3.05 -17.25
N ALA A 407 -17.01 -2.50 -16.05
CA ALA A 407 -17.94 -2.97 -15.04
C ALA A 407 -18.65 -1.77 -14.41
N TYR A 408 -19.90 -1.95 -13.98
CA TYR A 408 -20.69 -0.87 -13.39
C TYR A 408 -21.71 -1.40 -12.38
N PHE A 409 -22.15 -0.54 -11.48
CA PHE A 409 -23.17 -0.89 -10.49
C PHE A 409 -24.55 -1.04 -11.13
N VAL A 410 -25.35 -1.99 -10.69
CA VAL A 410 -26.75 -2.17 -11.07
C VAL A 410 -27.67 -1.83 -9.90
N GLY A 411 -28.90 -1.43 -10.18
CA GLY A 411 -29.86 -1.03 -9.14
C GLY A 411 -30.19 -2.15 -8.15
N GLU A 412 -30.52 -1.78 -6.92
CA GLU A 412 -31.07 -2.70 -5.92
C GLU A 412 -32.59 -2.80 -6.11
N GLY A 413 -33.11 -3.99 -6.41
CA GLY A 413 -34.55 -4.18 -6.65
C GLY A 413 -35.13 -3.28 -7.76
N ARG A 414 -34.36 -3.00 -8.81
CA ARG A 414 -34.69 -2.03 -9.89
C ARG A 414 -34.77 -0.56 -9.42
N GLY A 415 -34.19 -0.25 -8.27
CA GLY A 415 -34.13 1.07 -7.67
C GLY A 415 -32.71 1.62 -7.56
N PRO A 416 -32.56 2.80 -6.91
CA PRO A 416 -31.26 3.32 -6.53
C PRO A 416 -30.45 2.32 -5.69
N ARG A 417 -29.13 2.46 -5.67
CA ARG A 417 -28.23 1.67 -4.83
C ARG A 417 -27.25 2.61 -4.14
N ALA A 418 -27.05 2.41 -2.84
CA ALA A 418 -26.04 3.12 -2.08
C ALA A 418 -25.14 2.13 -1.32
N LEU A 419 -23.85 2.42 -1.30
CA LEU A 419 -22.86 1.67 -0.53
C LEU A 419 -22.37 2.52 0.64
N ARG A 420 -21.81 1.84 1.64
CA ARG A 420 -21.09 2.45 2.75
C ARG A 420 -19.65 1.97 2.73
N TYR A 421 -18.72 2.89 2.92
CA TYR A 421 -17.30 2.57 2.99
C TYR A 421 -16.58 3.47 4.00
N ASP A 422 -15.40 3.04 4.42
CA ASP A 422 -14.52 3.80 5.29
C ASP A 422 -13.36 4.36 4.48
N SER A 423 -13.03 5.63 4.70
CA SER A 423 -11.76 6.24 4.26
C SER A 423 -10.79 6.36 5.44
N THR A 424 -9.55 6.76 5.15
CA THR A 424 -8.55 7.07 6.18
C THR A 424 -8.98 8.22 7.10
N LEU A 425 -9.78 9.16 6.58
CA LEU A 425 -10.20 10.36 7.30
C LEU A 425 -11.58 10.25 7.92
N ARG A 426 -12.48 9.45 7.33
CA ARG A 426 -13.89 9.38 7.75
C ARG A 426 -14.46 7.98 7.59
N ARG A 427 -15.16 7.53 8.63
CA ARG A 427 -15.90 6.27 8.66
C ARG A 427 -17.34 6.43 8.18
N ASN A 428 -17.92 5.33 7.72
CA ASN A 428 -19.32 5.15 7.37
C ASN A 428 -19.83 6.15 6.32
N ILE A 429 -18.99 6.43 5.30
CA ILE A 429 -19.32 7.32 4.20
C ILE A 429 -20.37 6.64 3.32
N ARG A 430 -21.55 7.25 3.22
CA ARG A 430 -22.61 6.79 2.31
C ARG A 430 -22.36 7.35 0.91
N ARG A 431 -22.26 6.48 -0.09
CA ARG A 431 -22.13 6.84 -1.51
C ARG A 431 -23.26 6.21 -2.31
N GLU A 432 -24.08 7.03 -2.95
CA GLU A 432 -25.10 6.54 -3.88
C GLU A 432 -24.44 6.23 -5.22
N VAL A 433 -24.31 4.93 -5.53
CA VAL A 433 -23.60 4.43 -6.72
C VAL A 433 -24.53 4.20 -7.92
N VAL A 434 -25.84 4.11 -7.66
CA VAL A 434 -26.88 4.10 -8.70
C VAL A 434 -27.94 5.12 -8.32
N LYS A 435 -28.06 6.19 -9.11
CA LYS A 435 -28.93 7.34 -8.85
C LYS A 435 -30.10 7.34 -9.82
N ARG A 436 -31.33 7.42 -9.31
CA ARG A 436 -32.51 7.65 -10.15
C ARG A 436 -32.55 9.10 -10.60
N ARG A 437 -32.77 9.34 -11.90
CA ARG A 437 -32.77 10.69 -12.49
C ARG A 437 -34.13 11.11 -13.07
N ALA A 438 -35.04 10.17 -13.26
CA ALA A 438 -36.42 10.43 -13.71
C ALA A 438 -37.40 9.43 -13.07
N GLU A 439 -38.68 9.78 -13.05
CA GLU A 439 -39.76 8.98 -12.48
C GLU A 439 -40.68 8.37 -13.56
N GLY A 440 -41.50 7.40 -13.14
CA GLY A 440 -42.50 6.73 -14.00
C GLY A 440 -41.88 5.94 -15.16
N GLU A 441 -42.60 5.86 -16.28
CA GLU A 441 -42.18 5.12 -17.49
C GLU A 441 -40.92 5.71 -18.16
N ARG A 442 -40.52 6.93 -17.80
CA ARG A 442 -39.31 7.60 -18.28
C ARG A 442 -38.13 7.46 -17.32
N ALA A 443 -38.25 6.61 -16.30
CA ALA A 443 -37.18 6.38 -15.33
C ALA A 443 -35.90 5.93 -16.03
N TRP A 444 -34.80 6.58 -15.67
CA TRP A 444 -33.45 6.19 -16.04
C TRP A 444 -32.52 6.46 -14.87
N PHE A 445 -31.41 5.72 -14.87
CA PHE A 445 -30.45 5.75 -13.78
C PHE A 445 -29.06 6.12 -14.27
N GLU A 446 -28.33 6.79 -13.40
CA GLU A 446 -26.90 7.05 -13.52
C GLU A 446 -26.16 6.10 -12.59
N ASN A 447 -25.38 5.21 -13.17
CA ASN A 447 -24.72 4.11 -12.50
C ASN A 447 -23.22 4.33 -12.57
N GLU A 448 -22.55 4.38 -11.43
CA GLU A 448 -21.09 4.51 -11.37
C GLU A 448 -20.42 3.21 -11.85
N GLY A 449 -19.30 3.32 -12.53
CA GLY A 449 -18.57 2.17 -13.06
C GLY A 449 -17.12 2.49 -13.36
N VAL A 450 -16.35 1.45 -13.70
CA VAL A 450 -14.96 1.58 -14.14
C VAL A 450 -14.70 0.87 -15.45
N GLY A 451 -14.01 1.55 -16.35
CA GLY A 451 -13.24 0.91 -17.41
C GLY A 451 -11.90 0.46 -16.85
N TYR A 452 -11.39 -0.68 -17.32
CA TYR A 452 -10.11 -1.21 -16.86
C TYR A 452 -9.20 -1.62 -18.02
N GLU A 453 -7.90 -1.49 -17.80
CA GLU A 453 -6.90 -1.84 -18.80
C GLU A 453 -5.61 -2.29 -18.11
N VAL A 454 -5.14 -3.50 -18.44
CA VAL A 454 -3.80 -3.95 -18.02
C VAL A 454 -2.77 -3.24 -18.90
N LYS A 455 -1.84 -2.53 -18.27
CA LYS A 455 -0.74 -1.82 -18.93
C LYS A 455 0.58 -2.12 -18.24
N ALA A 456 1.66 -1.93 -18.99
CA ALA A 456 2.97 -1.74 -18.40
C ALA A 456 3.28 -0.25 -18.30
N LEU A 457 3.88 0.16 -17.18
CA LEU A 457 4.32 1.52 -16.88
C LEU A 457 5.76 1.42 -16.35
N GLY A 458 6.74 1.73 -17.18
CA GLY A 458 8.14 1.36 -16.90
C GLY A 458 8.25 -0.16 -16.75
N ASP A 459 8.85 -0.59 -15.64
CA ASP A 459 9.04 -2.01 -15.30
C ASP A 459 7.85 -2.60 -14.51
N LEU A 460 6.81 -1.81 -14.26
CA LEU A 460 5.64 -2.24 -13.49
C LEU A 460 4.49 -2.63 -14.42
N TRP A 461 3.84 -3.75 -14.10
CA TRP A 461 2.49 -4.00 -14.58
C TRP A 461 1.49 -3.29 -13.69
N VAL A 462 0.44 -2.74 -14.29
CA VAL A 462 -0.63 -2.02 -13.59
C VAL A 462 -2.00 -2.32 -14.19
N ILE A 463 -3.03 -2.22 -13.37
CA ILE A 463 -4.42 -2.16 -13.81
C ILE A 463 -4.86 -0.71 -13.76
N ARG A 464 -4.98 -0.08 -14.93
CA ARG A 464 -5.48 1.28 -15.05
C ARG A 464 -7.00 1.29 -14.94
N ILE A 465 -7.52 2.03 -13.98
CA ILE A 465 -8.94 2.19 -13.69
C ILE A 465 -9.41 3.55 -14.19
N LYS A 466 -10.44 3.57 -15.03
CA LYS A 466 -11.04 4.79 -15.58
C LYS A 466 -12.50 4.87 -15.11
N PRO A 467 -12.78 5.63 -14.04
CA PRO A 467 -14.16 5.87 -13.62
C PRO A 467 -15.01 6.44 -14.75
N PHE A 468 -16.25 5.98 -14.83
CA PHE A 468 -17.23 6.46 -15.80
C PHE A 468 -18.66 6.30 -15.24
N TYR A 469 -19.62 6.88 -15.95
CA TYR A 469 -21.05 6.71 -15.65
C TYR A 469 -21.73 5.90 -16.76
N MET A 470 -22.34 4.77 -16.38
CA MET A 470 -23.27 4.04 -17.22
C MET A 470 -24.68 4.60 -17.04
N PHE A 471 -25.43 4.77 -18.13
CA PHE A 471 -26.83 5.19 -18.06
C PHE A 471 -27.73 4.02 -18.42
N THR A 472 -28.62 3.63 -17.52
CA THR A 472 -29.51 2.47 -17.69
C THR A 472 -30.98 2.88 -17.74
N GLY A 473 -31.82 1.99 -18.28
CA GLY A 473 -33.27 2.16 -18.35
C GLY A 473 -33.97 1.99 -17.00
N ALA A 474 -35.30 1.84 -17.04
CA ALA A 474 -36.15 1.75 -15.85
C ALA A 474 -35.87 0.54 -14.94
N ASP A 475 -35.14 -0.46 -15.43
CA ASP A 475 -34.70 -1.62 -14.67
C ASP A 475 -33.42 -1.38 -13.85
N ALA A 476 -32.80 -0.19 -13.97
CA ALA A 476 -31.55 0.20 -13.33
C ALA A 476 -30.35 -0.73 -13.66
N ARG A 477 -30.44 -1.51 -14.75
CA ARG A 477 -29.45 -2.54 -15.13
C ARG A 477 -29.08 -2.49 -16.60
N THR A 478 -30.08 -2.46 -17.48
CA THR A 478 -29.86 -2.53 -18.93
C THR A 478 -29.40 -1.17 -19.46
N PRO A 479 -28.23 -1.09 -20.14
CA PRO A 479 -27.74 0.17 -20.69
C PRO A 479 -28.70 0.78 -21.72
N LEU A 480 -28.84 2.11 -21.68
CA LEU A 480 -29.54 2.86 -22.71
C LEU A 480 -28.82 2.75 -24.07
N PRO A 481 -29.54 2.98 -25.20
CA PRO A 481 -28.93 3.05 -26.52
C PRO A 481 -27.76 4.04 -26.60
N SER A 482 -26.78 3.76 -27.46
CA SER A 482 -25.51 4.50 -27.54
C SER A 482 -25.68 6.02 -27.66
N PHE A 483 -26.55 6.50 -28.56
CA PHE A 483 -26.81 7.93 -28.77
C PHE A 483 -27.33 8.62 -27.50
N ALA A 484 -28.15 7.92 -26.72
CA ALA A 484 -28.77 8.43 -25.51
C ALA A 484 -27.78 8.46 -24.33
N ARG A 485 -26.74 7.61 -24.36
CA ARG A 485 -25.63 7.61 -23.38
C ARG A 485 -24.66 8.76 -23.63
N THR A 486 -24.23 8.95 -24.88
CA THR A 486 -23.23 9.99 -25.23
C THR A 486 -23.73 11.38 -24.85
N ALA A 487 -24.98 11.73 -25.18
CA ALA A 487 -25.56 13.04 -24.86
C ALA A 487 -25.69 13.31 -23.34
N ARG A 488 -25.80 12.26 -22.52
CA ARG A 488 -25.87 12.36 -21.05
C ARG A 488 -24.48 12.42 -20.43
N ALA A 489 -23.51 11.64 -20.95
CA ALA A 489 -22.13 11.65 -20.49
C ALA A 489 -21.50 13.05 -20.67
N THR A 490 -21.66 13.67 -21.84
CA THR A 490 -21.14 15.03 -22.11
C THR A 490 -21.75 16.09 -21.18
N ARG A 491 -23.01 15.91 -20.77
CA ARG A 491 -23.66 16.80 -19.78
C ARG A 491 -23.12 16.58 -18.37
N ARG A 492 -22.83 15.33 -17.98
CA ARG A 492 -22.30 14.99 -16.65
C ARG A 492 -20.87 15.48 -16.44
N MET A 493 -20.02 15.38 -17.46
CA MET A 493 -18.62 15.82 -17.43
C MET A 493 -18.46 17.31 -17.06
N LYS A 494 -19.46 18.15 -17.34
CA LYS A 494 -19.44 19.58 -16.97
C LYS A 494 -19.47 19.84 -15.46
N PHE A 495 -19.79 18.83 -14.66
CA PHE A 495 -19.94 18.93 -13.20
C PHE A 495 -18.82 18.22 -12.42
N ASP A 496 -17.88 17.57 -13.09
CA ASP A 496 -16.73 16.92 -12.43
C ASP A 496 -15.65 17.99 -12.18
N ARG A 497 -15.38 18.30 -10.91
CA ARG A 497 -14.34 19.24 -10.44
C ARG A 497 -13.19 18.48 -9.77
N ASN A 498 -12.00 19.06 -9.65
CA ASN A 498 -10.80 18.35 -9.13
C ASN A 498 -10.99 17.69 -7.75
N ASP A 499 -11.62 18.35 -6.77
CA ASP A 499 -11.90 17.76 -5.44
C ASP A 499 -12.78 16.50 -5.48
N SER A 500 -13.57 16.34 -6.56
CA SER A 500 -14.38 15.12 -6.75
C SER A 500 -13.55 13.93 -7.23
N VAL A 501 -12.37 14.15 -7.81
CA VAL A 501 -11.51 13.10 -8.38
C VAL A 501 -10.76 12.33 -7.30
N GLU A 502 -10.18 13.00 -6.30
CA GLU A 502 -9.46 12.33 -5.19
C GLU A 502 -10.41 11.47 -4.35
N SER A 503 -11.61 11.99 -4.06
CA SER A 503 -12.67 11.25 -3.38
C SER A 503 -13.14 10.03 -4.18
N ASP A 504 -13.18 10.16 -5.51
CA ASP A 504 -13.55 9.06 -6.41
C ASP A 504 -12.48 7.97 -6.45
N LEU A 505 -11.20 8.34 -6.58
CA LEU A 505 -10.09 7.39 -6.52
C LEU A 505 -10.02 6.70 -5.14
N THR A 506 -10.22 7.44 -4.06
CA THR A 506 -10.29 6.85 -2.71
C THR A 506 -11.40 5.80 -2.61
N PHE A 507 -12.59 6.11 -3.14
CA PHE A 507 -13.69 5.15 -3.18
C PHE A 507 -13.34 3.90 -4.00
N TRP A 508 -12.83 4.06 -5.22
CA TRP A 508 -12.52 2.92 -6.09
C TRP A 508 -11.39 2.04 -5.53
N ALA A 509 -10.34 2.63 -4.98
CA ALA A 509 -9.28 1.89 -4.31
C ALA A 509 -9.84 1.04 -3.16
N ARG A 510 -10.67 1.64 -2.29
CA ARG A 510 -11.31 0.94 -1.17
C ARG A 510 -12.31 -0.12 -1.60
N PHE A 511 -13.12 0.17 -2.63
CA PHE A 511 -14.10 -0.76 -3.15
C PHE A 511 -13.42 -1.99 -3.77
N LEU A 512 -12.50 -1.78 -4.72
CA LEU A 512 -11.83 -2.87 -5.44
C LEU A 512 -10.95 -3.73 -4.52
N SER A 513 -10.38 -3.14 -3.46
CA SER A 513 -9.60 -3.87 -2.46
C SER A 513 -10.41 -4.47 -1.32
N ARG A 514 -11.72 -4.17 -1.23
CA ARG A 514 -12.54 -4.45 -0.04
C ARG A 514 -11.90 -3.91 1.25
N GLY A 515 -11.19 -2.79 1.13
CA GLY A 515 -10.46 -2.15 2.21
C GLY A 515 -9.11 -2.78 2.58
N LEU A 516 -8.73 -3.89 1.95
CA LEU A 516 -7.47 -4.59 2.22
C LEU A 516 -6.27 -3.85 1.60
N PRO A 517 -5.06 -3.99 2.18
CA PRO A 517 -3.86 -3.34 1.66
C PRO A 517 -3.32 -4.02 0.39
N THR A 518 -3.63 -5.29 0.17
CA THR A 518 -3.32 -6.02 -1.06
C THR A 518 -4.56 -6.76 -1.57
N ILE A 519 -4.61 -7.01 -2.86
CA ILE A 519 -5.70 -7.74 -3.53
C ILE A 519 -5.10 -8.97 -4.20
N ASN A 520 -5.48 -10.16 -3.73
CA ASN A 520 -5.10 -11.40 -4.37
C ASN A 520 -6.03 -11.70 -5.54
N ILE A 521 -5.49 -11.64 -6.76
CA ILE A 521 -6.24 -11.94 -7.98
C ILE A 521 -5.77 -13.26 -8.63
N GLY A 522 -4.83 -13.97 -8.00
CA GLY A 522 -4.35 -15.26 -8.48
C GLY A 522 -5.46 -16.30 -8.50
N GLN A 523 -6.14 -16.48 -7.36
CA GLN A 523 -7.15 -17.53 -7.11
C GLN A 523 -6.65 -18.96 -7.47
N GLU A 524 -7.32 -20.00 -6.95
CA GLU A 524 -7.06 -21.45 -7.16
C GLU A 524 -5.83 -21.82 -7.99
N GLY A 525 -4.77 -22.31 -7.32
CA GLY A 525 -3.53 -22.75 -7.99
C GLY A 525 -2.54 -21.63 -8.30
N THR A 526 -2.94 -20.35 -8.24
CA THR A 526 -2.05 -19.20 -8.39
C THR A 526 -2.07 -18.35 -7.13
N SER A 527 -0.97 -18.34 -6.39
CA SER A 527 -0.96 -17.76 -5.04
C SER A 527 -0.12 -16.48 -4.92
N GLU A 528 0.58 -16.07 -5.97
CA GLU A 528 1.53 -14.94 -5.94
C GLU A 528 1.13 -13.80 -6.89
N LEU A 529 -0.14 -13.73 -7.30
CA LEU A 529 -0.62 -12.68 -8.19
C LEU A 529 -1.40 -11.63 -7.38
N LEU A 530 -0.68 -10.60 -6.92
CA LEU A 530 -1.16 -9.61 -5.98
C LEU A 530 -1.13 -8.19 -6.59
N LEU A 531 -2.19 -7.43 -6.35
CA LEU A 531 -2.25 -5.98 -6.62
C LEU A 531 -2.10 -5.21 -5.30
N ASP A 532 -1.57 -3.99 -5.36
CA ASP A 532 -1.72 -3.05 -4.25
C ASP A 532 -3.20 -2.64 -4.15
N GLY A 533 -3.71 -2.53 -2.92
CA GLY A 533 -5.05 -1.99 -2.65
C GLY A 533 -5.14 -0.47 -2.80
N ALA A 534 -4.00 0.22 -2.95
CA ALA A 534 -3.91 1.64 -3.23
C ALA A 534 -3.42 1.91 -4.66
N PHE A 535 -3.82 3.07 -5.17
CA PHE A 535 -3.35 3.58 -6.45
C PHE A 535 -1.87 3.98 -6.40
N LEU A 536 -1.17 3.82 -7.53
CA LEU A 536 0.24 4.17 -7.66
C LEU A 536 0.45 5.66 -7.41
N THR A 537 1.41 5.94 -6.55
CA THR A 537 1.81 7.28 -6.16
C THR A 537 3.20 7.58 -6.70
N VAL A 538 3.37 8.70 -7.40
CA VAL A 538 4.65 9.11 -8.00
C VAL A 538 5.05 10.47 -7.44
N GLU A 539 6.22 10.53 -6.82
CA GLU A 539 6.87 11.78 -6.44
C GLU A 539 7.55 12.37 -7.67
N VAL A 540 7.21 13.62 -8.02
CA VAL A 540 7.91 14.36 -9.07
C VAL A 540 8.74 15.44 -8.39
N HIS A 541 10.06 15.31 -8.48
CA HIS A 541 10.99 16.36 -8.09
C HIS A 541 11.27 17.26 -9.30
N ASP A 542 11.13 18.57 -9.13
CA ASP A 542 11.63 19.52 -10.12
C ASP A 542 13.16 19.50 -10.05
N ASP A 543 13.82 18.91 -11.05
CA ASP A 543 15.22 19.18 -11.33
C ASP A 543 15.33 20.64 -11.80
N VAL A 544 15.64 21.53 -10.86
CA VAL A 544 16.19 22.84 -11.18
C VAL A 544 17.64 22.62 -11.59
N ASP A 545 17.88 22.27 -12.84
CA ASP A 545 19.12 22.57 -13.55
C ASP A 545 18.92 22.48 -15.07
N GLY A 546 18.28 23.52 -15.60
CA GLY A 546 18.39 23.90 -17.00
C GLY A 546 19.17 25.21 -17.12
N GLN A 547 20.44 25.22 -16.72
CA GLN A 547 21.34 26.31 -17.11
C GLN A 547 21.63 26.20 -18.60
N ALA A 548 21.37 27.31 -19.29
CA ALA A 548 21.78 27.54 -20.65
C ALA A 548 23.31 27.38 -20.79
N SER A 549 23.71 26.57 -21.77
CA SER A 549 24.95 26.71 -22.55
C SER A 549 24.73 25.99 -23.88
#